data_AF-A0A0G1DJ01-F1
#
_entry.id   AF-A0A0G1DJ01-F1
#
_cell.length_a   1.000
_cell.length_b   1.000
_cell.length_c   1.000
_cell.angle_alpha   90.00
_cell.angle_beta   90.00
_cell.angle_gamma   90.00
#
_symmetry.space_group_name_H-M   'P 1'
#
loop_
_entity.id
_entity.type
_entity.pdbx_description
1 polymer ?
#
loop_
_entity_poly.entity_id
_entity_poly.type
_entity_poly.pdbx_seq_one_letter_code
_entity_poly.pdbx_strand_id
1 'polypeptide(L)'
;MFDSKEIGKNYYPGLQIDVLDQQEPEILQIENLPWYEPHPLVLVDSIQAPLGISQELIEPIEQMVALINDGVGRVYLQNRSQVLVASDGNINWYGDEKSDNKIKNPAEAGSHLVAINSVFLGALSDKAMNTLGESRISTEEFADILRDELPENRNWIFVSKIGNKRLHLKPDNKTGLHPHFVNLIFIQDNDEHIKNLSHEKAVIFNRMLMAKLGSLKTIIVPYKRTDTELIMDHAILGTMEGGHPQPTSLTDLAYELMAFGSSKEVGGQNIVDDMIIPGNVWQDATEVKSMIEFGRLLGRKGYISPPIMVRELTHSKILGVMEEKMLGYSRQAESAFFAVIPHLKVLHRRENSWEEQDLLMYIVSNSGTSGAVKYDLSPGDISPVISVTDGKVDVVQVEDLESKTTSVEAEELLDPLKTITIGISEDENGQLRFGENGKQIPAIRSGFHAHRGLESITLDGKPFEITKETAYLESDDSRVIYLKMDIQQFPHVGCGVNTMRDMSSEAMSAAYRLWEEYERKPQLVLVYVPNHGINGFEFFSEDADGTIPKDPFARTRELIESDFIILSAEVPQVTFIKGEFPVYKFPISAQDN
;
A
#
# COMPACT_ATOMS: atom_id res chain seq x y z
N MET A 1 3.57 2.37 -36.30
CA MET A 1 4.77 2.36 -35.44
C MET A 1 5.15 3.82 -35.29
N PHE A 2 4.70 4.47 -34.23
CA PHE A 2 5.10 5.86 -33.94
C PHE A 2 6.57 5.84 -33.55
N ASP A 3 7.35 6.81 -34.04
CA ASP A 3 8.75 6.96 -33.63
C ASP A 3 8.73 7.44 -32.16
N SER A 4 9.13 6.58 -31.23
CA SER A 4 9.18 6.88 -29.79
C SER A 4 10.06 8.10 -29.47
N LYS A 5 10.84 8.59 -30.45
CA LYS A 5 11.64 9.81 -30.37
C LYS A 5 10.82 11.11 -30.54
N GLU A 6 9.52 11.06 -30.82
CA GLU A 6 8.70 12.26 -31.08
C GLU A 6 8.19 12.99 -29.82
N ILE A 7 8.09 12.36 -28.66
CA ILE A 7 7.60 13.04 -27.43
C ILE A 7 8.62 14.09 -26.98
N GLY A 8 9.87 13.70 -26.71
CA GLY A 8 10.92 14.65 -26.31
C GLY A 8 11.23 15.71 -27.37
N LYS A 9 11.30 15.34 -28.67
CA LYS A 9 11.71 16.26 -29.75
C LYS A 9 10.70 17.37 -30.05
N ASN A 10 9.40 17.10 -29.91
CA ASN A 10 8.36 18.07 -30.27
C ASN A 10 8.03 19.07 -29.16
N TYR A 11 8.36 18.76 -27.89
CA TYR A 11 8.10 19.65 -26.74
C TYR A 11 9.37 20.27 -26.15
N TYR A 12 10.51 19.58 -26.22
CA TYR A 12 11.77 20.04 -25.65
C TYR A 12 12.86 20.10 -26.72
N PRO A 13 12.82 21.09 -27.63
CA PRO A 13 13.71 21.18 -28.78
C PRO A 13 15.21 21.32 -28.44
N GLY A 14 15.58 21.43 -27.16
CA GLY A 14 16.96 21.50 -26.65
C GLY A 14 17.49 20.23 -25.98
N LEU A 15 16.70 19.14 -25.87
CA LEU A 15 17.16 17.92 -25.20
C LEU A 15 18.29 17.26 -26.01
N GLN A 16 19.50 17.17 -25.44
CA GLN A 16 20.61 16.44 -26.06
C GLN A 16 20.31 14.93 -26.06
N ILE A 17 20.12 14.37 -27.26
CA ILE A 17 19.74 12.97 -27.48
C ILE A 17 20.77 11.99 -26.91
N ASP A 18 22.04 12.39 -26.80
CA ASP A 18 23.12 11.55 -26.27
C ASP A 18 22.90 11.14 -24.79
N VAL A 19 22.07 11.88 -24.05
CA VAL A 19 21.66 11.54 -22.67
C VAL A 19 20.67 10.35 -22.65
N LEU A 20 19.93 10.15 -23.75
CA LEU A 20 18.92 9.09 -23.91
C LEU A 20 19.48 7.79 -24.50
N ASP A 21 20.72 7.79 -25.02
CA ASP A 21 21.36 6.63 -25.66
C ASP A 21 22.15 5.75 -24.65
N GLN A 22 22.01 6.00 -23.34
CA GLN A 22 22.47 5.04 -22.33
C GLN A 22 21.59 3.78 -22.40
N GLN A 23 22.22 2.60 -22.42
CA GLN A 23 21.52 1.32 -22.55
C GLN A 23 20.49 1.15 -21.43
N GLU A 24 19.21 1.42 -21.73
CA GLU A 24 18.12 1.01 -20.86
C GLU A 24 18.10 -0.54 -20.79
N PRO A 25 17.83 -1.12 -19.61
CA PRO A 25 17.76 -2.56 -19.44
C PRO A 25 16.71 -3.20 -20.38
N GLU A 26 16.86 -4.49 -20.65
CA GLU A 26 15.92 -5.23 -21.49
C GLU A 26 14.50 -5.08 -20.95
N ILE A 27 13.60 -4.56 -21.80
CA ILE A 27 12.20 -4.30 -21.47
C ILE A 27 11.53 -5.64 -21.17
N LEU A 28 11.05 -5.81 -19.94
CA LEU A 28 10.16 -6.92 -19.58
C LEU A 28 8.90 -6.85 -20.45
N GLN A 29 8.49 -7.99 -21.00
CA GLN A 29 7.21 -8.11 -21.69
C GLN A 29 6.06 -8.18 -20.68
N ILE A 30 5.79 -7.05 -20.01
CA ILE A 30 4.76 -6.95 -18.97
C ILE A 30 3.34 -7.18 -19.52
N GLU A 31 3.15 -7.09 -20.84
CA GLU A 31 1.86 -7.39 -21.50
C GLU A 31 1.35 -8.81 -21.25
N ASN A 32 2.21 -9.72 -20.77
CA ASN A 32 1.85 -11.08 -20.40
C ASN A 32 1.61 -11.26 -18.89
N LEU A 33 1.82 -10.22 -18.07
CA LEU A 33 1.63 -10.31 -16.62
C LEU A 33 0.15 -10.26 -16.28
N PRO A 34 -0.32 -11.09 -15.32
CA PRO A 34 -1.75 -11.27 -15.04
C PRO A 34 -2.41 -10.00 -14.46
N TRP A 35 -1.62 -9.12 -13.85
CA TRP A 35 -2.10 -7.88 -13.25
C TRP A 35 -2.09 -6.69 -14.22
N TYR A 36 -1.42 -6.78 -15.37
CA TYR A 36 -1.26 -5.64 -16.26
C TYR A 36 -2.49 -5.46 -17.15
N GLU A 37 -3.08 -4.28 -17.06
CA GLU A 37 -4.11 -3.79 -17.96
C GLU A 37 -3.67 -2.42 -18.52
N PRO A 38 -3.64 -2.24 -19.87
CA PRO A 38 -3.29 -0.96 -20.46
C PRO A 38 -4.17 0.18 -19.93
N HIS A 39 -3.54 1.31 -19.61
CA HIS A 39 -4.20 2.49 -19.04
C HIS A 39 -3.47 3.76 -19.48
N PRO A 40 -4.16 4.91 -19.56
CA PRO A 40 -3.54 6.15 -19.97
C PRO A 40 -2.60 6.69 -18.88
N LEU A 41 -1.44 7.17 -19.33
CA LEU A 41 -0.56 8.05 -18.57
C LEU A 41 -0.86 9.50 -18.95
N VAL A 42 -1.00 10.36 -17.96
CA VAL A 42 -1.19 11.80 -18.13
C VAL A 42 0.01 12.53 -17.56
N LEU A 43 0.72 13.26 -18.41
CA LEU A 43 1.89 14.07 -18.07
C LEU A 43 1.48 15.54 -18.09
N VAL A 44 1.57 16.21 -16.95
CA VAL A 44 1.37 17.66 -16.85
C VAL A 44 2.69 18.36 -17.15
N ASP A 45 2.73 19.10 -18.26
CA ASP A 45 3.95 19.73 -18.78
C ASP A 45 4.34 21.01 -18.00
N SER A 46 3.39 21.60 -17.27
CA SER A 46 3.67 22.80 -16.46
C SER A 46 4.42 22.44 -15.18
N ILE A 47 5.67 22.92 -15.06
CA ILE A 47 6.46 22.80 -13.83
C ILE A 47 5.94 23.79 -12.80
N GLN A 48 5.58 23.28 -11.63
CA GLN A 48 5.17 24.12 -10.52
C GLN A 48 6.37 24.41 -9.64
N ALA A 49 6.72 25.68 -9.49
CA ALA A 49 7.85 26.12 -8.69
C ALA A 49 7.38 26.92 -7.47
N PRO A 50 6.84 26.26 -6.45
CA PRO A 50 6.31 26.90 -5.24
C PRO A 50 7.27 27.85 -4.54
N LEU A 51 8.58 27.53 -4.57
CA LEU A 51 9.65 28.32 -3.95
C LEU A 51 10.40 29.20 -4.97
N GLY A 52 9.91 29.24 -6.22
CA GLY A 52 10.59 29.87 -7.34
C GLY A 52 11.70 29.00 -7.94
N ILE A 53 12.12 29.38 -9.15
CA ILE A 53 13.31 28.82 -9.81
C ILE A 53 14.21 30.01 -10.13
N SER A 54 15.49 29.93 -9.80
CA SER A 54 16.44 30.93 -10.26
C SER A 54 16.65 30.79 -11.77
N GLN A 55 16.86 31.92 -12.46
CA GLN A 55 16.82 31.95 -13.93
C GLN A 55 17.77 30.93 -14.58
N GLU A 56 18.95 30.72 -13.99
CA GLU A 56 19.98 29.79 -14.44
C GLU A 56 19.60 28.31 -14.28
N LEU A 57 18.58 28.00 -13.47
CA LEU A 57 18.14 26.63 -13.22
C LEU A 57 16.91 26.23 -14.05
N ILE A 58 16.20 27.18 -14.68
CA ILE A 58 14.97 26.92 -15.43
C ILE A 58 15.21 25.86 -16.51
N GLU A 59 16.17 26.09 -17.39
CA GLU A 59 16.48 25.18 -18.50
C GLU A 59 16.95 23.79 -18.01
N PRO A 60 17.91 23.67 -17.06
CA PRO A 60 18.27 22.38 -16.47
C PRO A 60 17.09 21.58 -15.89
N ILE A 61 16.19 22.26 -15.18
CA ILE A 61 15.02 21.60 -14.55
C ILE A 61 14.01 21.16 -15.62
N GLU A 62 13.77 21.99 -16.63
CA GLU A 62 12.94 21.61 -17.78
C GLU A 62 13.49 20.37 -18.48
N GLN A 63 14.81 20.28 -18.65
CA GLN A 63 15.46 19.09 -19.21
C GLN A 63 15.33 17.85 -18.32
N MET A 64 15.43 18.00 -16.98
CA MET A 64 15.20 16.90 -16.03
C MET A 64 13.77 16.36 -16.11
N VAL A 65 12.78 17.25 -16.13
CA VAL A 65 11.36 16.89 -16.25
C VAL A 65 11.11 16.21 -17.59
N ALA A 66 11.64 16.78 -18.67
CA ALA A 66 11.54 16.22 -20.01
C ALA A 66 12.12 14.79 -20.10
N LEU A 67 13.29 14.56 -19.51
CA LEU A 67 13.92 13.24 -19.47
C LEU A 67 13.02 12.19 -18.82
N ILE A 68 12.47 12.50 -17.62
CA ILE A 68 11.60 11.56 -16.89
C ILE A 68 10.30 11.31 -17.66
N ASN A 69 9.65 12.39 -18.13
CA ASN A 69 8.42 12.32 -18.89
C ASN A 69 8.58 11.51 -20.19
N ASP A 70 9.66 11.73 -20.94
CA ASP A 70 9.96 10.98 -22.16
C ASP A 70 10.29 9.52 -21.85
N GLY A 71 11.18 9.24 -20.88
CA GLY A 71 11.56 7.88 -20.50
C GLY A 71 10.35 7.05 -20.07
N VAL A 72 9.56 7.55 -19.13
CA VAL A 72 8.34 6.87 -18.66
C VAL A 72 7.31 6.77 -19.78
N GLY A 73 7.07 7.85 -20.53
CA GLY A 73 6.11 7.88 -21.64
C GLY A 73 6.43 6.87 -22.74
N ARG A 74 7.71 6.70 -23.10
CA ARG A 74 8.14 5.71 -24.11
C ARG A 74 7.82 4.28 -23.67
N VAL A 75 8.06 3.95 -22.40
CA VAL A 75 7.77 2.62 -21.85
C VAL A 75 6.26 2.36 -21.87
N TYR A 76 5.44 3.36 -21.55
CA TYR A 76 3.97 3.28 -21.69
C TYR A 76 3.53 3.00 -23.12
N LEU A 77 4.06 3.73 -24.10
CA LEU A 77 3.74 3.51 -25.52
C LEU A 77 4.16 2.12 -26.01
N GLN A 78 5.32 1.64 -25.58
CA GLN A 78 5.81 0.30 -25.92
C GLN A 78 4.91 -0.81 -25.38
N ASN A 79 4.26 -0.58 -24.24
CA ASN A 79 3.32 -1.51 -23.61
C ASN A 79 1.86 -1.24 -23.99
N ARG A 80 1.63 -0.63 -25.15
CA ARG A 80 0.30 -0.38 -25.77
C ARG A 80 -0.62 0.53 -24.95
N SER A 81 -0.08 1.28 -24.00
CA SER A 81 -0.81 2.29 -23.27
C SER A 81 -0.82 3.63 -24.02
N GLN A 82 -1.76 4.50 -23.69
CA GLN A 82 -1.85 5.85 -24.24
C GLN A 82 -1.07 6.82 -23.36
N VAL A 83 -0.43 7.82 -23.96
CA VAL A 83 0.21 8.92 -23.23
C VAL A 83 -0.44 10.23 -23.63
N LEU A 84 -0.87 11.01 -22.65
CA LEU A 84 -1.42 12.34 -22.82
C LEU A 84 -0.45 13.35 -22.24
N VAL A 85 -0.11 14.37 -23.02
CA VAL A 85 0.66 15.53 -22.55
C VAL A 85 -0.28 16.72 -22.45
N ALA A 86 -0.38 17.29 -21.26
CA ALA A 86 -1.21 18.44 -20.94
C ALA A 86 -0.35 19.69 -20.73
N SER A 87 -0.33 20.58 -21.72
CA SER A 87 0.36 21.87 -21.66
C SER A 87 -0.66 23.02 -21.69
N ASP A 88 -0.25 24.27 -21.45
CA ASP A 88 -1.14 25.42 -21.20
C ASP A 88 -2.25 25.65 -22.24
N GLY A 89 -3.39 24.98 -22.00
CA GLY A 89 -4.58 25.02 -22.86
C GLY A 89 -4.64 23.98 -23.98
N ASN A 90 -3.59 23.15 -24.15
CA ASN A 90 -3.52 22.13 -25.19
C ASN A 90 -3.37 20.73 -24.57
N ILE A 91 -4.05 19.75 -25.19
CA ILE A 91 -3.97 18.35 -24.81
C ILE A 91 -3.57 17.58 -26.06
N ASN A 92 -2.45 16.85 -25.99
CA ASN A 92 -1.95 16.05 -27.09
C ASN A 92 -1.84 14.59 -26.67
N TRP A 93 -2.43 13.71 -27.47
CA TRP A 93 -2.43 12.27 -27.25
C TRP A 93 -1.39 11.59 -28.14
N TYR A 94 -0.66 10.64 -27.55
CA TYR A 94 0.32 9.77 -28.18
C TYR A 94 -0.10 8.31 -27.94
N GLY A 95 0.02 7.46 -28.96
CA GLY A 95 -0.39 6.06 -28.90
C GLY A 95 -0.97 5.56 -30.21
N ASP A 96 -1.29 4.26 -30.28
CA ASP A 96 -1.85 3.68 -31.49
C ASP A 96 -3.26 4.25 -31.76
N GLU A 97 -3.38 5.04 -32.81
CA GLU A 97 -4.66 5.64 -33.25
C GLU A 97 -5.72 4.58 -33.60
N LYS A 98 -5.31 3.33 -33.83
CA LYS A 98 -6.17 2.21 -34.20
C LYS A 98 -6.55 1.30 -33.03
N SER A 99 -6.13 1.62 -31.80
CA SER A 99 -6.53 0.83 -30.63
C SER A 99 -8.03 0.99 -30.37
N ASP A 100 -8.74 -0.13 -30.19
CA ASP A 100 -10.15 -0.16 -29.82
C ASP A 100 -10.43 0.47 -28.44
N ASN A 101 -9.38 0.62 -27.60
CA ASN A 101 -9.44 1.20 -26.25
C ASN A 101 -9.07 2.69 -26.21
N LYS A 102 -9.27 3.42 -27.32
CA LYS A 102 -8.91 4.85 -27.39
C LYS A 102 -9.78 5.68 -26.45
N ILE A 103 -9.19 6.11 -25.33
CA ILE A 103 -9.77 7.13 -24.46
C ILE A 103 -9.65 8.48 -25.15
N LYS A 104 -10.75 9.22 -25.22
CA LYS A 104 -10.77 10.56 -25.84
C LYS A 104 -10.72 11.67 -24.79
N ASN A 105 -11.17 11.34 -23.58
CA ASN A 105 -11.17 12.23 -22.43
C ASN A 105 -10.62 11.49 -21.22
N PRO A 106 -9.58 12.00 -20.52
CA PRO A 106 -9.04 11.35 -19.33
C PRO A 106 -10.09 10.98 -18.27
N ALA A 107 -11.18 11.76 -18.18
CA ALA A 107 -12.30 11.48 -17.29
C ALA A 107 -13.00 10.13 -17.56
N GLU A 108 -12.91 9.59 -18.78
CA GLU A 108 -13.49 8.31 -19.17
C GLU A 108 -12.74 7.11 -18.57
N ALA A 109 -11.48 7.30 -18.13
CA ALA A 109 -10.70 6.21 -17.52
C ALA A 109 -11.10 5.93 -16.07
N GLY A 110 -11.87 6.81 -15.41
CA GLY A 110 -12.18 6.66 -13.98
C GLY A 110 -10.91 6.65 -13.13
N SER A 111 -10.77 5.66 -12.23
CA SER A 111 -9.53 5.44 -11.46
C SER A 111 -8.41 4.78 -12.27
N HIS A 112 -8.69 4.28 -13.48
CA HIS A 112 -7.79 3.49 -14.30
C HIS A 112 -6.89 4.39 -15.17
N LEU A 113 -6.13 5.28 -14.54
CA LEU A 113 -5.14 6.18 -15.18
C LEU A 113 -4.06 6.56 -14.17
N VAL A 114 -2.88 6.96 -14.66
CA VAL A 114 -1.84 7.61 -13.83
C VAL A 114 -1.65 9.04 -14.29
N ALA A 115 -1.65 9.99 -13.35
CA ALA A 115 -1.40 11.40 -13.66
C ALA A 115 -0.18 11.91 -12.91
N ILE A 116 0.83 12.38 -13.63
CA ILE A 116 2.08 12.92 -13.09
C ILE A 116 2.08 14.44 -13.20
N ASN A 117 2.36 15.11 -12.08
CA ASN A 117 2.49 16.55 -11.99
C ASN A 117 3.85 16.95 -11.41
N SER A 118 4.63 17.73 -12.16
CA SER A 118 5.97 18.17 -11.78
C SER A 118 5.94 19.34 -10.79
N VAL A 119 6.65 19.17 -9.67
CA VAL A 119 6.81 20.15 -8.59
C VAL A 119 8.30 20.34 -8.30
N PHE A 120 8.80 21.56 -8.44
CA PHE A 120 10.17 21.92 -8.10
C PHE A 120 10.23 22.65 -6.75
N LEU A 121 10.75 21.98 -5.72
CA LEU A 121 10.98 22.59 -4.41
C LEU A 121 12.33 23.29 -4.33
N GLY A 122 13.35 22.81 -5.04
CA GLY A 122 14.69 23.36 -4.91
C GLY A 122 15.35 22.94 -3.58
N ALA A 123 16.17 23.83 -3.02
CA ALA A 123 16.77 23.61 -1.71
C ALA A 123 15.74 23.82 -0.58
N LEU A 124 15.66 22.86 0.33
CA LEU A 124 14.90 23.01 1.58
C LEU A 124 15.66 23.91 2.57
N SER A 125 15.03 24.28 3.69
CA SER A 125 15.72 25.03 4.74
C SER A 125 16.89 24.20 5.30
N ASP A 126 17.97 24.88 5.73
CA ASP A 126 19.12 24.22 6.36
C ASP A 126 18.68 23.30 7.51
N LYS A 127 17.67 23.74 8.29
CA LYS A 127 17.14 22.95 9.40
C LYS A 127 16.42 21.69 8.91
N ALA A 128 15.61 21.76 7.85
CA ALA A 128 15.00 20.58 7.24
C ALA A 128 16.07 19.60 6.73
N MET A 129 17.07 20.09 5.98
CA MET A 129 18.14 19.24 5.43
C MET A 129 18.98 18.59 6.53
N ASN A 130 19.37 19.36 7.57
CA ASN A 130 20.11 18.82 8.71
C ASN A 130 19.30 17.73 9.46
N THR A 131 17.98 17.91 9.61
CA THR A 131 17.10 16.90 10.22
C THR A 131 17.00 15.65 9.37
N LEU A 132 16.92 15.76 8.03
CA LEU A 132 16.94 14.62 7.12
C LEU A 132 18.25 13.82 7.22
N GLY A 133 19.38 14.50 7.44
CA GLY A 133 20.70 13.87 7.60
C GLY A 133 20.99 13.31 9.02
N GLU A 134 20.15 13.60 10.01
CA GLU A 134 20.40 13.18 11.39
C GLU A 134 19.85 11.77 11.66
N SER A 135 20.77 10.82 11.86
CA SER A 135 20.41 9.42 12.14
C SER A 135 19.84 9.22 13.56
N ARG A 136 20.28 10.01 14.56
CA ARG A 136 20.00 9.76 15.99
C ARG A 136 18.79 10.50 16.55
N ILE A 137 18.22 11.43 15.79
CA ILE A 137 16.98 12.11 16.19
C ILE A 137 15.83 11.10 16.26
N SER A 138 14.97 11.24 17.28
CA SER A 138 13.80 10.36 17.43
C SER A 138 12.81 10.60 16.30
N THR A 139 11.97 9.60 16.03
CA THR A 139 10.95 9.67 14.98
C THR A 139 9.93 10.79 15.23
N GLU A 140 9.60 11.07 16.50
CA GLU A 140 8.73 12.18 16.90
C GLU A 140 9.38 13.54 16.69
N GLU A 141 10.62 13.72 17.14
CA GLU A 141 11.35 14.99 16.96
C GLU A 141 11.62 15.26 15.47
N PHE A 142 11.94 14.21 14.70
CA PHE A 142 12.05 14.26 13.24
C PHE A 142 10.76 14.76 12.60
N ALA A 143 9.62 14.19 12.99
CA ALA A 143 8.32 14.59 12.46
C ALA A 143 7.97 16.04 12.84
N ASP A 144 8.18 16.44 14.10
CA ASP A 144 7.86 17.79 14.56
C ASP A 144 8.69 18.86 13.81
N ILE A 145 10.00 18.63 13.63
CA ILE A 145 10.83 19.57 12.90
C ILE A 145 10.42 19.65 11.43
N LEU A 146 10.25 18.52 10.75
CA LEU A 146 9.88 18.53 9.32
C LEU A 146 8.48 19.09 9.09
N ARG A 147 7.53 18.88 10.01
CA ARG A 147 6.21 19.53 9.93
C ARG A 147 6.34 21.04 9.83
N ASP A 148 7.22 21.64 10.62
CA ASP A 148 7.36 23.09 10.70
C ASP A 148 8.27 23.65 9.60
N GLU A 149 9.27 22.88 9.15
CA GLU A 149 10.30 23.35 8.21
C GLU A 149 10.00 23.01 6.75
N LEU A 150 9.26 21.93 6.48
CA LEU A 150 8.88 21.60 5.10
C LEU A 150 7.88 22.63 4.56
N PRO A 151 8.09 23.09 3.32
CA PRO A 151 7.34 24.20 2.78
C PRO A 151 5.84 23.88 2.70
N GLU A 152 4.99 24.87 2.98
CA GLU A 152 3.53 24.75 2.90
C GLU A 152 2.89 25.96 2.24
N ASN A 153 1.90 25.71 1.39
CA ASN A 153 1.03 26.75 0.89
C ASN A 153 -0.35 26.17 0.56
N ARG A 154 -1.40 26.83 1.04
CA ARG A 154 -2.78 26.46 0.72
C ARG A 154 -3.07 26.43 -0.77
N ASN A 155 -2.33 27.17 -1.59
CA ASN A 155 -2.48 27.19 -3.04
C ASN A 155 -1.86 25.96 -3.72
N TRP A 156 -1.01 25.19 -3.03
CA TRP A 156 -0.39 23.98 -3.59
C TRP A 156 -1.30 22.77 -3.52
N ILE A 157 -2.21 22.69 -2.56
CA ILE A 157 -3.29 21.69 -2.60
C ILE A 157 -4.14 21.83 -3.88
N PHE A 158 -4.19 23.03 -4.48
CA PHE A 158 -4.90 23.30 -5.74
C PHE A 158 -4.16 22.81 -6.98
N VAL A 159 -2.97 22.24 -6.84
CA VAL A 159 -2.22 21.56 -7.91
C VAL A 159 -3.02 20.37 -8.44
N SER A 160 -3.69 19.63 -7.56
CA SER A 160 -4.72 18.66 -7.92
C SER A 160 -5.93 19.29 -8.64
N LYS A 161 -6.29 20.54 -8.32
CA LYS A 161 -7.39 21.26 -8.99
C LYS A 161 -7.01 21.76 -10.38
N ILE A 162 -5.73 21.93 -10.71
CA ILE A 162 -5.30 22.20 -12.09
C ILE A 162 -5.56 20.96 -12.95
N GLY A 163 -5.20 19.77 -12.45
CA GLY A 163 -5.61 18.50 -13.05
C GLY A 163 -7.13 18.37 -13.16
N ASN A 164 -7.88 18.53 -12.07
CA ASN A 164 -9.34 18.34 -12.08
C ASN A 164 -10.12 19.37 -12.91
N LYS A 165 -9.64 20.62 -13.03
CA LYS A 165 -10.29 21.66 -13.85
C LYS A 165 -9.89 21.59 -15.33
N ARG A 166 -8.64 21.24 -15.65
CA ARG A 166 -8.15 21.15 -17.04
C ARG A 166 -8.44 19.79 -17.67
N LEU A 167 -8.26 18.71 -16.91
CA LEU A 167 -8.34 17.32 -17.38
C LEU A 167 -9.61 16.60 -16.95
N HIS A 168 -10.46 17.26 -16.14
CA HIS A 168 -11.71 16.69 -15.64
C HIS A 168 -11.55 15.30 -15.00
N LEU A 169 -10.41 15.05 -14.35
CA LEU A 169 -10.14 13.86 -13.52
C LEU A 169 -11.05 13.91 -12.27
N LYS A 170 -12.36 13.86 -12.47
CA LYS A 170 -13.32 13.77 -11.37
C LYS A 170 -13.25 12.33 -10.88
N PRO A 171 -12.80 12.09 -9.64
CA PRO A 171 -13.00 10.77 -9.07
C PRO A 171 -14.50 10.54 -8.86
N ASP A 172 -14.96 9.32 -9.13
CA ASP A 172 -16.30 8.84 -8.77
C ASP A 172 -16.42 8.51 -7.27
N ASN A 173 -15.37 8.72 -6.48
CA ASN A 173 -15.27 8.33 -5.07
C ASN A 173 -15.50 9.50 -4.10
N LYS A 174 -15.66 9.18 -2.81
CA LYS A 174 -15.91 10.14 -1.72
C LYS A 174 -14.75 11.12 -1.49
N THR A 175 -13.60 10.87 -2.11
CA THR A 175 -12.39 11.69 -1.97
C THR A 175 -12.31 12.70 -3.12
N GLY A 176 -11.86 13.92 -2.85
CA GLY A 176 -11.66 14.96 -3.87
C GLY A 176 -10.37 14.79 -4.68
N LEU A 177 -9.62 13.71 -4.48
CA LEU A 177 -8.33 13.40 -5.12
C LEU A 177 -8.43 12.13 -5.97
N HIS A 178 -7.74 12.12 -7.11
CA HIS A 178 -7.62 10.92 -7.91
C HIS A 178 -6.61 9.94 -7.26
N PRO A 179 -6.91 8.63 -7.14
CA PRO A 179 -6.09 7.66 -6.40
C PRO A 179 -4.65 7.50 -6.91
N HIS A 180 -4.44 7.74 -8.20
CA HIS A 180 -3.14 7.67 -8.88
C HIS A 180 -2.68 9.04 -9.41
N PHE A 181 -3.05 10.11 -8.72
CA PHE A 181 -2.40 11.41 -8.91
C PHE A 181 -1.06 11.42 -8.16
N VAL A 182 0.01 11.61 -8.91
CA VAL A 182 1.40 11.50 -8.46
C VAL A 182 2.09 12.85 -8.64
N ASN A 183 2.67 13.38 -7.56
CA ASN A 183 3.56 14.54 -7.66
C ASN A 183 5.00 14.07 -7.93
N LEU A 184 5.61 14.55 -9.01
CA LEU A 184 7.03 14.39 -9.33
C LEU A 184 7.81 15.57 -8.73
N ILE A 185 8.49 15.35 -7.61
CA ILE A 185 9.02 16.37 -6.72
C ILE A 185 10.55 16.42 -6.83
N PHE A 186 11.08 17.57 -7.24
CA PHE A 186 12.52 17.81 -7.33
C PHE A 186 13.03 18.54 -6.10
N ILE A 187 13.98 17.93 -5.39
CA ILE A 187 14.55 18.45 -4.13
C ILE A 187 16.07 18.44 -4.25
N GLN A 188 16.71 19.56 -3.91
CA GLN A 188 18.17 19.60 -3.87
C GLN A 188 18.66 18.84 -2.64
N ASP A 189 19.49 17.82 -2.85
CA ASP A 189 20.05 16.97 -1.81
C ASP A 189 21.50 16.59 -2.19
N ASN A 190 22.44 17.43 -1.76
CA ASN A 190 23.85 17.25 -2.12
C ASN A 190 24.51 16.07 -1.39
N ASP A 191 23.97 15.68 -0.24
CA ASP A 191 24.56 14.73 0.71
C ASP A 191 23.79 13.41 0.79
N GLU A 192 22.86 13.16 -0.15
CA GLU A 192 22.02 11.96 -0.25
C GLU A 192 21.25 11.63 1.04
N HIS A 193 20.79 12.65 1.77
CA HIS A 193 20.04 12.44 3.00
C HIS A 193 18.71 11.75 2.76
N ILE A 194 17.97 12.12 1.70
CA ILE A 194 16.64 11.58 1.41
C ILE A 194 16.72 10.10 1.03
N LYS A 195 17.70 9.74 0.20
CA LYS A 195 17.95 8.37 -0.25
C LYS A 195 18.26 7.42 0.90
N ASN A 196 18.90 7.92 1.96
CA ASN A 196 19.41 7.12 3.07
C ASN A 196 18.52 7.16 4.32
N LEU A 197 17.29 7.67 4.20
CA LEU A 197 16.33 7.63 5.30
C LEU A 197 16.00 6.18 5.68
N SER A 198 15.97 5.90 6.99
CA SER A 198 15.36 4.67 7.53
C SER A 198 13.89 4.60 7.13
N HIS A 199 13.30 3.40 7.04
CA HIS A 199 11.92 3.22 6.60
C HIS A 199 10.94 4.13 7.36
N GLU A 200 10.97 4.15 8.70
CA GLU A 200 10.04 4.98 9.49
C GLU A 200 10.10 6.47 9.13
N LYS A 201 11.32 7.01 8.99
CA LYS A 201 11.57 8.41 8.62
C LYS A 201 11.16 8.69 7.18
N ALA A 202 11.42 7.76 6.27
CA ALA A 202 10.98 7.85 4.88
C ALA A 202 9.45 7.91 4.77
N VAL A 203 8.73 7.07 5.54
CA VAL A 203 7.27 7.07 5.59
C VAL A 203 6.72 8.41 6.07
N ILE A 204 7.29 8.97 7.14
CA ILE A 204 6.88 10.29 7.65
C ILE A 204 7.13 11.38 6.61
N PHE A 205 8.32 11.37 6.00
CA PHE A 205 8.71 12.34 4.98
C PHE A 205 7.76 12.29 3.76
N ASN A 206 7.49 11.10 3.23
CA ASN A 206 6.56 10.92 2.12
C ASN A 206 5.15 11.40 2.48
N ARG A 207 4.62 11.00 3.65
CA ARG A 207 3.29 11.43 4.12
C ARG A 207 3.18 12.95 4.25
N MET A 208 4.22 13.62 4.74
CA MET A 208 4.25 15.08 4.82
C MET A 208 4.27 15.72 3.44
N LEU A 209 5.08 15.22 2.49
CA LEU A 209 5.09 15.74 1.12
C LEU A 209 3.72 15.53 0.43
N MET A 210 3.13 14.34 0.57
CA MET A 210 1.80 14.00 0.05
C MET A 210 0.72 14.93 0.58
N ALA A 211 0.70 15.15 1.90
CA ALA A 211 -0.22 16.09 2.55
C ALA A 211 0.00 17.51 1.98
N LYS A 212 1.20 18.07 2.19
CA LYS A 212 1.53 19.47 1.89
C LYS A 212 1.39 19.84 0.40
N LEU A 213 1.59 18.87 -0.51
CA LEU A 213 1.51 19.06 -1.96
C LEU A 213 0.22 18.51 -2.59
N GLY A 214 -0.62 17.81 -1.82
CA GLY A 214 -1.92 17.32 -2.27
C GLY A 214 -1.86 16.17 -3.28
N SER A 215 -1.23 15.06 -2.91
CA SER A 215 -1.25 13.80 -3.67
C SER A 215 -1.34 12.59 -2.74
N LEU A 216 -1.68 11.41 -3.28
CA LEU A 216 -1.67 10.13 -2.53
C LEU A 216 -0.38 9.32 -2.78
N LYS A 217 0.40 9.75 -3.77
CA LYS A 217 1.65 9.14 -4.23
C LYS A 217 2.62 10.25 -4.61
N THR A 218 3.91 9.98 -4.49
CA THR A 218 4.97 10.92 -4.87
C THR A 218 6.10 10.19 -5.58
N ILE A 219 6.70 10.83 -6.58
CA ILE A 219 8.03 10.46 -7.07
C ILE A 219 8.96 11.57 -6.59
N ILE A 220 9.93 11.26 -5.75
CA ILE A 220 10.93 12.22 -5.30
C ILE A 220 12.16 12.03 -6.16
N VAL A 221 12.68 13.12 -6.70
CA VAL A 221 13.90 13.18 -7.49
C VAL A 221 14.88 14.07 -6.74
N PRO A 222 15.68 13.50 -5.84
CA PRO A 222 16.79 14.21 -5.23
C PRO A 222 17.81 14.53 -6.32
N TYR A 223 18.35 15.74 -6.30
CA TYR A 223 19.40 16.14 -7.24
C TYR A 223 20.52 16.87 -6.52
N LYS A 224 21.75 16.68 -7.01
CA LYS A 224 22.93 17.40 -6.55
C LYS A 224 23.14 18.62 -7.42
N ARG A 225 23.51 19.73 -6.81
CA ARG A 225 23.87 20.97 -7.51
C ARG A 225 25.36 21.22 -7.37
N THR A 226 26.04 21.33 -8.51
CA THR A 226 27.41 21.86 -8.59
C THR A 226 27.37 23.28 -9.17
N ASP A 227 28.55 23.90 -9.35
CA ASP A 227 28.65 25.21 -10.00
C ASP A 227 28.26 25.17 -11.48
N THR A 228 28.36 24.02 -12.15
CA THR A 228 28.22 23.90 -13.61
C THR A 228 27.12 22.96 -14.07
N GLU A 229 26.59 22.12 -13.18
CA GLU A 229 25.60 21.10 -13.54
C GLU A 229 24.67 20.73 -12.38
N LEU A 230 23.45 20.32 -12.72
CA LEU A 230 22.58 19.51 -11.87
C LEU A 230 22.83 18.03 -12.18
N ILE A 231 22.84 17.19 -11.14
CA ILE A 231 23.07 15.76 -11.26
C ILE A 231 21.90 15.00 -10.65
N MET A 232 21.32 14.11 -11.43
CA MET A 232 20.25 13.19 -11.03
C MET A 232 20.75 11.76 -11.19
N ASP A 233 20.72 10.98 -10.12
CA ASP A 233 21.25 9.61 -10.10
C ASP A 233 20.31 8.61 -9.43
N HIS A 234 19.09 9.02 -9.06
CA HIS A 234 18.03 8.13 -8.60
C HIS A 234 16.66 8.82 -8.65
N ALA A 235 15.62 8.00 -8.56
CA ALA A 235 14.26 8.42 -8.22
C ALA A 235 13.77 7.57 -7.05
N ILE A 236 12.78 8.06 -6.32
CA ILE A 236 12.20 7.40 -5.16
C ILE A 236 10.70 7.45 -5.31
N LEU A 237 10.03 6.31 -5.23
CA LEU A 237 8.58 6.25 -5.28
C LEU A 237 8.01 6.13 -3.87
N GLY A 238 7.17 7.08 -3.48
CA GLY A 238 6.53 7.15 -2.16
C GLY A 238 5.05 6.78 -2.22
N THR A 239 4.58 6.00 -1.25
CA THR A 239 3.13 5.75 -1.01
C THR A 239 2.73 6.08 0.44
N MET A 240 1.43 6.23 0.68
CA MET A 240 0.88 6.46 2.04
C MET A 240 1.10 5.28 3.00
N GLU A 241 1.44 4.09 2.50
CA GLU A 241 1.46 2.81 3.24
C GLU A 241 2.86 2.23 3.41
N GLY A 242 3.91 3.00 3.18
CA GLY A 242 5.28 2.53 3.45
C GLY A 242 6.17 2.36 2.23
N GLY A 243 5.67 2.57 1.01
CA GLY A 243 6.49 2.50 -0.18
C GLY A 243 7.59 3.57 -0.14
N HIS A 244 8.84 3.13 -0.24
CA HIS A 244 10.00 3.97 -0.56
C HIS A 244 10.99 3.23 -1.49
N PRO A 245 10.54 2.45 -2.50
CA PRO A 245 11.46 1.83 -3.43
C PRO A 245 12.24 2.90 -4.21
N GLN A 246 13.47 2.54 -4.57
CA GLN A 246 14.37 3.34 -5.38
C GLN A 246 14.48 2.67 -6.75
N PRO A 247 13.59 3.00 -7.71
CA PRO A 247 13.70 2.46 -9.06
C PRO A 247 15.11 2.57 -9.60
N THR A 248 15.53 1.52 -10.29
CA THR A 248 16.88 1.36 -10.84
C THR A 248 17.00 1.89 -12.27
N SER A 249 15.91 2.40 -12.85
CA SER A 249 15.89 3.07 -14.16
C SER A 249 14.55 3.78 -14.36
N LEU A 250 14.42 4.57 -15.45
CA LEU A 250 13.14 5.13 -15.87
C LEU A 250 12.16 4.03 -16.33
N THR A 251 12.67 2.93 -16.88
CA THR A 251 11.87 1.73 -17.23
C THR A 251 11.27 1.09 -15.99
N ASP A 252 12.08 0.89 -14.94
CA ASP A 252 11.66 0.34 -13.65
C ASP A 252 10.61 1.25 -12.99
N LEU A 253 10.85 2.57 -12.98
CA LEU A 253 9.87 3.56 -12.50
C LEU A 253 8.55 3.47 -13.27
N ALA A 254 8.61 3.31 -14.60
CA ALA A 254 7.42 3.16 -15.43
C ALA A 254 6.63 1.89 -15.09
N TYR A 255 7.29 0.77 -14.79
CA TYR A 255 6.61 -0.47 -14.39
C TYR A 255 5.92 -0.36 -13.03
N GLU A 256 6.56 0.27 -12.05
CA GLU A 256 5.93 0.58 -10.76
C GLU A 256 4.68 1.45 -10.94
N LEU A 257 4.75 2.48 -11.80
CA LEU A 257 3.59 3.31 -12.13
C LEU A 257 2.50 2.53 -12.87
N MET A 258 2.88 1.60 -13.76
CA MET A 258 1.91 0.75 -14.46
C MET A 258 1.18 -0.19 -13.51
N ALA A 259 1.86 -0.76 -12.52
CA ALA A 259 1.23 -1.57 -11.50
C ALA A 259 0.14 -0.78 -10.76
N PHE A 260 0.41 0.48 -10.42
CA PHE A 260 -0.61 1.35 -9.83
C PHE A 260 -1.79 1.60 -10.78
N GLY A 261 -1.54 2.00 -12.03
CA GLY A 261 -2.61 2.36 -12.95
C GLY A 261 -3.44 1.19 -13.46
N SER A 262 -2.91 -0.05 -13.38
CA SER A 262 -3.66 -1.28 -13.67
C SER A 262 -4.51 -1.77 -12.49
N SER A 263 -4.29 -1.23 -11.29
CA SER A 263 -5.02 -1.63 -10.08
C SER A 263 -6.36 -0.90 -9.95
N LYS A 264 -7.40 -1.62 -9.53
CA LYS A 264 -8.74 -1.09 -9.32
C LYS A 264 -9.06 -1.11 -7.83
N GLU A 265 -9.61 -0.01 -7.31
CA GLU A 265 -10.10 0.06 -5.92
C GLU A 265 -11.13 -1.06 -5.66
N VAL A 266 -10.95 -1.79 -4.56
CA VAL A 266 -11.86 -2.83 -4.05
C VAL A 266 -12.18 -2.58 -2.58
N GLY A 267 -13.11 -3.37 -2.05
CA GLY A 267 -13.55 -3.29 -0.66
C GLY A 267 -14.78 -2.42 -0.43
N GLY A 268 -15.02 -2.11 0.83
CA GLY A 268 -16.28 -1.54 1.31
C GLY A 268 -17.23 -2.63 1.82
N GLN A 269 -18.41 -2.20 2.29
CA GLN A 269 -19.34 -3.09 2.98
C GLN A 269 -20.80 -2.85 2.56
N ASN A 270 -21.58 -3.92 2.65
CA ASN A 270 -23.04 -3.88 2.71
C ASN A 270 -23.46 -4.18 4.16
N ILE A 271 -24.56 -3.58 4.59
CA ILE A 271 -25.17 -3.90 5.88
C ILE A 271 -26.30 -4.90 5.65
N VAL A 272 -26.31 -5.99 6.41
CA VAL A 272 -27.33 -7.03 6.38
C VAL A 272 -28.45 -6.66 7.35
N ASP A 273 -29.58 -6.20 6.82
CA ASP A 273 -30.66 -5.59 7.61
C ASP A 273 -31.63 -6.61 8.26
N ASP A 274 -31.58 -7.89 7.85
CA ASP A 274 -32.45 -8.95 8.37
C ASP A 274 -31.79 -9.83 9.44
N MET A 275 -30.55 -9.52 9.84
CA MET A 275 -29.82 -10.23 10.90
C MET A 275 -29.30 -9.27 11.97
N ILE A 276 -29.33 -9.70 13.22
CA ILE A 276 -28.72 -8.98 14.34
C ILE A 276 -28.02 -9.93 15.31
N ILE A 277 -26.87 -9.53 15.82
CA ILE A 277 -26.15 -10.25 16.87
C ILE A 277 -26.47 -9.59 18.21
N PRO A 278 -26.99 -10.33 19.20
CA PRO A 278 -27.17 -9.79 20.56
C PRO A 278 -25.85 -9.28 21.13
N GLY A 279 -25.87 -8.11 21.76
CA GLY A 279 -24.65 -7.42 22.19
C GLY A 279 -23.81 -8.23 23.19
N ASN A 280 -24.46 -8.95 24.10
CA ASN A 280 -23.79 -9.85 25.04
C ASN A 280 -23.14 -11.06 24.35
N VAL A 281 -23.81 -11.66 23.36
CA VAL A 281 -23.27 -12.78 22.57
C VAL A 281 -21.99 -12.34 21.84
N TRP A 282 -22.01 -11.14 21.25
CA TRP A 282 -20.83 -10.58 20.58
C TRP A 282 -19.68 -10.29 21.55
N GLN A 283 -19.97 -9.59 22.65
CA GLN A 283 -18.94 -9.22 23.63
C GLN A 283 -18.34 -10.43 24.34
N ASP A 284 -19.09 -11.52 24.47
CA ASP A 284 -18.64 -12.74 25.14
C ASP A 284 -17.90 -13.72 24.23
N ALA A 285 -17.97 -13.55 22.91
CA ALA A 285 -17.27 -14.38 21.94
C ALA A 285 -15.76 -14.41 22.21
N THR A 286 -15.17 -15.62 22.23
CA THR A 286 -13.75 -15.81 22.55
C THR A 286 -12.88 -15.13 21.50
N GLU A 287 -13.26 -15.25 20.24
CA GLU A 287 -12.55 -14.72 19.07
C GLU A 287 -12.48 -13.18 19.10
N VAL A 288 -13.55 -12.51 19.54
CA VAL A 288 -13.60 -11.06 19.71
C VAL A 288 -12.63 -10.63 20.82
N LYS A 289 -12.67 -11.30 21.98
CA LYS A 289 -11.75 -11.03 23.11
C LYS A 289 -10.29 -11.29 22.70
N SER A 290 -10.03 -12.40 22.01
CA SER A 290 -8.71 -12.77 21.51
C SER A 290 -8.15 -11.76 20.52
N MET A 291 -8.95 -11.26 19.58
CA MET A 291 -8.51 -10.23 18.63
C MET A 291 -8.11 -8.93 19.34
N ILE A 292 -8.87 -8.53 20.38
CA ILE A 292 -8.54 -7.36 21.21
C ILE A 292 -7.20 -7.58 21.94
N GLU A 293 -7.01 -8.76 22.55
CA GLU A 293 -5.76 -9.09 23.24
C GLU A 293 -4.56 -9.17 22.29
N PHE A 294 -4.76 -9.72 21.09
CA PHE A 294 -3.76 -9.79 20.04
C PHE A 294 -3.31 -8.38 19.59
N GLY A 295 -4.26 -7.48 19.31
CA GLY A 295 -3.97 -6.08 19.00
C GLY A 295 -3.15 -5.40 20.10
N ARG A 296 -3.53 -5.60 21.37
CA ARG A 296 -2.77 -5.07 22.53
C ARG A 296 -1.36 -5.63 22.62
N LEU A 297 -1.17 -6.93 22.35
CA LEU A 297 0.16 -7.55 22.34
C LEU A 297 1.05 -6.87 21.29
N LEU A 298 0.57 -6.79 20.05
CA LEU A 298 1.32 -6.17 18.96
C LEU A 298 1.65 -4.70 19.26
N GLY A 299 0.71 -3.95 19.84
CA GLY A 299 0.97 -2.59 20.31
C GLY A 299 2.06 -2.50 21.38
N ARG A 300 2.03 -3.38 22.40
CA ARG A 300 3.08 -3.43 23.44
C ARG A 300 4.45 -3.78 22.86
N LYS A 301 4.51 -4.59 21.81
CA LYS A 301 5.74 -4.97 21.10
C LYS A 301 6.20 -3.93 20.06
N GLY A 302 5.41 -2.89 19.78
CA GLY A 302 5.71 -1.87 18.76
C GLY A 302 5.48 -2.33 17.31
N TYR A 303 4.77 -3.45 17.12
CA TYR A 303 4.54 -4.07 15.81
C TYR A 303 3.37 -3.45 15.04
N ILE A 304 2.67 -2.48 15.63
CA ILE A 304 1.63 -1.68 14.97
C ILE A 304 2.00 -0.21 15.15
N SER A 305 1.95 0.56 14.06
CA SER A 305 2.20 1.99 14.09
C SER A 305 1.11 2.73 14.86
N PRO A 306 1.43 3.79 15.61
CA PRO A 306 0.41 4.69 16.13
C PRO A 306 -0.42 5.28 14.98
N PRO A 307 -1.72 5.57 15.21
CA PRO A 307 -2.54 6.20 14.19
C PRO A 307 -2.01 7.59 13.86
N ILE A 308 -2.09 7.97 12.58
CA ILE A 308 -1.63 9.27 12.10
C ILE A 308 -2.85 10.13 11.80
N MET A 309 -2.88 11.32 12.40
CA MET A 309 -3.87 12.34 12.07
C MET A 309 -3.38 13.13 10.86
N VAL A 310 -4.20 13.21 9.82
CA VAL A 310 -3.87 13.94 8.58
C VAL A 310 -3.49 15.39 8.89
N ARG A 311 -4.28 16.05 9.75
CA ARG A 311 -4.03 17.43 10.19
C ARG A 311 -2.71 17.65 10.96
N GLU A 312 -2.05 16.59 11.42
CA GLU A 312 -0.76 16.66 12.14
C GLU A 312 0.44 16.56 11.19
N LEU A 313 0.21 16.20 9.92
CA LEU A 313 1.23 16.19 8.87
C LEU A 313 1.57 17.60 8.35
N THR A 314 0.77 18.60 8.73
CA THR A 314 0.93 19.99 8.34
C THR A 314 0.99 20.93 9.55
N HIS A 315 1.80 21.99 9.48
CA HIS A 315 1.82 23.04 10.50
C HIS A 315 0.58 23.95 10.37
N SER A 316 0.10 24.15 9.14
CA SER A 316 -1.06 24.99 8.87
C SER A 316 -2.37 24.25 9.18
N LYS A 317 -3.02 24.62 10.28
CA LYS A 317 -4.35 24.08 10.65
C LYS A 317 -5.40 24.20 9.53
N ILE A 318 -5.33 25.27 8.73
CA ILE A 318 -6.26 25.47 7.61
C ILE A 318 -5.97 24.45 6.51
N LEU A 319 -4.69 24.19 6.24
CA LEU A 319 -4.24 23.21 5.25
C LEU A 319 -4.68 21.80 5.65
N GLY A 320 -4.39 21.39 6.89
CA GLY A 320 -4.82 20.10 7.42
C GLY A 320 -6.33 19.88 7.32
N VAL A 321 -7.17 20.87 7.68
CA VAL A 321 -8.63 20.75 7.53
C VAL A 321 -9.07 20.63 6.06
N MET A 322 -8.34 21.26 5.13
CA MET A 322 -8.61 21.12 3.70
C MET A 322 -8.23 19.73 3.19
N GLU A 323 -7.12 19.17 3.66
CA GLU A 323 -6.67 17.81 3.34
C GLU A 323 -7.64 16.76 3.86
N GLU A 324 -8.07 16.84 5.13
CA GLU A 324 -9.07 15.93 5.70
C GLU A 324 -10.35 15.91 4.87
N LYS A 325 -10.80 17.10 4.40
CA LYS A 325 -11.97 17.21 3.51
C LYS A 325 -11.73 16.61 2.13
N MET A 326 -10.51 16.70 1.61
CA MET A 326 -10.16 16.16 0.30
C MET A 326 -9.97 14.64 0.35
N LEU A 327 -9.36 14.12 1.42
CA LEU A 327 -9.20 12.69 1.63
C LEU A 327 -10.51 12.02 2.07
N GLY A 328 -11.43 12.76 2.67
CA GLY A 328 -12.69 12.23 3.20
C GLY A 328 -12.54 11.50 4.54
N TYR A 329 -11.35 11.53 5.14
CA TYR A 329 -11.04 10.99 6.47
C TYR A 329 -10.02 11.88 7.18
N SER A 330 -10.00 11.81 8.51
CA SER A 330 -9.09 12.61 9.35
C SER A 330 -7.88 11.83 9.85
N ARG A 331 -7.89 10.51 9.72
CA ARG A 331 -6.92 9.64 10.36
C ARG A 331 -6.70 8.36 9.58
N GLN A 332 -5.48 7.86 9.65
CA GLN A 332 -5.09 6.53 9.18
C GLN A 332 -4.58 5.70 10.34
N ALA A 333 -4.93 4.43 10.35
CA ALA A 333 -4.34 3.43 11.22
C ALA A 333 -4.12 2.18 10.37
N GLU A 334 -2.88 1.73 10.32
CA GLU A 334 -2.44 0.60 9.50
C GLU A 334 -2.75 -0.73 10.18
N SER A 335 -2.43 -1.82 9.48
CA SER A 335 -2.66 -3.21 9.88
C SER A 335 -4.13 -3.64 9.78
N ALA A 336 -4.36 -4.94 9.65
CA ALA A 336 -5.71 -5.52 9.65
C ALA A 336 -5.68 -6.91 10.28
N PHE A 337 -6.74 -7.27 11.01
CA PHE A 337 -6.90 -8.61 11.61
C PHE A 337 -8.19 -9.24 11.14
N PHE A 338 -8.17 -10.56 10.99
CA PHE A 338 -9.38 -11.35 10.82
C PHE A 338 -9.33 -12.64 11.65
N ALA A 339 -10.50 -13.18 11.98
CA ALA A 339 -10.63 -14.53 12.53
C ALA A 339 -11.97 -15.16 12.11
N VAL A 340 -12.04 -16.48 12.21
CA VAL A 340 -13.23 -17.28 11.95
C VAL A 340 -13.86 -17.70 13.27
N ILE A 341 -15.16 -17.45 13.42
CA ILE A 341 -16.03 -17.99 14.47
C ILE A 341 -16.83 -19.13 13.85
N PRO A 342 -16.54 -20.41 14.17
CA PRO A 342 -17.21 -21.55 13.56
C PRO A 342 -18.73 -21.60 13.81
N HIS A 343 -19.14 -21.11 14.99
CA HIS A 343 -20.50 -21.15 15.51
C HIS A 343 -20.81 -19.87 16.29
N LEU A 344 -21.68 -19.02 15.75
CA LEU A 344 -22.21 -17.85 16.45
C LEU A 344 -23.73 -17.79 16.31
N LYS A 345 -24.40 -17.64 17.44
CA LYS A 345 -25.86 -17.46 17.51
C LYS A 345 -26.22 -16.04 17.08
N VAL A 346 -27.02 -15.94 16.02
CA VAL A 346 -27.57 -14.69 15.50
C VAL A 346 -29.08 -14.74 15.50
N LEU A 347 -29.74 -13.59 15.58
CA LEU A 347 -31.18 -13.48 15.37
C LEU A 347 -31.43 -13.14 13.90
N HIS A 348 -32.15 -14.01 13.19
CA HIS A 348 -32.56 -13.82 11.79
C HIS A 348 -34.04 -13.48 11.72
N ARG A 349 -34.39 -12.43 10.97
CA ARG A 349 -35.77 -12.01 10.76
C ARG A 349 -36.40 -12.83 9.64
N ARG A 350 -37.35 -13.68 9.99
CA ARG A 350 -38.18 -14.42 9.01
C ARG A 350 -39.62 -14.03 9.17
N GLU A 351 -40.22 -13.54 8.09
CA GLU A 351 -41.58 -12.99 8.05
C GLU A 351 -41.80 -11.91 9.13
N ASN A 352 -42.36 -12.31 10.29
CA ASN A 352 -42.71 -11.43 11.41
C ASN A 352 -42.10 -11.86 12.76
N SER A 353 -41.12 -12.77 12.78
CA SER A 353 -40.42 -13.21 14.00
C SER A 353 -38.91 -13.19 13.86
N TRP A 354 -38.23 -13.03 14.99
CA TRP A 354 -36.80 -13.26 15.13
C TRP A 354 -36.58 -14.71 15.54
N GLU A 355 -35.79 -15.43 14.77
CA GLU A 355 -35.41 -16.82 15.04
C GLU A 355 -33.90 -16.89 15.30
N GLU A 356 -33.50 -17.68 16.31
CA GLU A 356 -32.08 -17.94 16.55
C GLU A 356 -31.54 -18.88 15.47
N GLN A 357 -30.45 -18.49 14.83
CA GLN A 357 -29.73 -19.28 13.84
C GLN A 357 -28.26 -19.33 14.23
N ASP A 358 -27.66 -20.52 14.15
CA ASP A 358 -26.22 -20.69 14.29
C ASP A 358 -25.54 -20.53 12.93
N LEU A 359 -24.54 -19.65 12.86
CA LEU A 359 -23.83 -19.31 11.63
C LEU A 359 -22.32 -19.41 11.79
N LEU A 360 -21.66 -19.78 10.68
CA LEU A 360 -20.25 -19.47 10.49
C LEU A 360 -20.14 -17.95 10.31
N MET A 361 -19.26 -17.31 11.06
CA MET A 361 -19.05 -15.86 11.03
C MET A 361 -17.56 -15.56 10.87
N TYR A 362 -17.23 -14.60 10.03
CA TYR A 362 -15.90 -13.98 10.00
C TYR A 362 -15.94 -12.73 10.88
N ILE A 363 -14.82 -12.41 11.52
CA ILE A 363 -14.66 -11.14 12.22
C ILE A 363 -13.47 -10.40 11.65
N VAL A 364 -13.62 -9.09 11.46
CA VAL A 364 -12.56 -8.23 10.93
C VAL A 364 -12.42 -6.96 11.75
N SER A 365 -11.19 -6.49 11.90
CA SER A 365 -10.94 -5.18 12.51
C SER A 365 -11.47 -4.03 11.63
N ASN A 366 -11.96 -2.95 12.25
CA ASN A 366 -12.49 -1.78 11.55
C ASN A 366 -11.40 -0.80 11.11
N SER A 367 -11.66 -0.02 10.06
CA SER A 367 -10.67 0.91 9.48
C SER A 367 -10.23 2.00 10.46
N GLY A 368 -8.97 2.43 10.37
CA GLY A 368 -8.48 3.61 11.10
C GLY A 368 -9.25 4.89 10.78
N THR A 369 -9.82 4.97 9.57
CA THR A 369 -10.64 6.09 9.08
C THR A 369 -11.98 6.21 9.81
N SER A 370 -12.48 5.12 10.43
CA SER A 370 -13.75 5.07 11.15
C SER A 370 -13.60 5.17 12.67
N GLY A 371 -12.39 5.45 13.18
CA GLY A 371 -12.17 5.63 14.62
C GLY A 371 -11.50 4.43 15.32
N ALA A 372 -11.29 3.29 14.64
CA ALA A 372 -10.59 2.14 15.23
C ALA A 372 -9.07 2.36 15.40
N VAL A 373 -8.52 1.88 16.52
CA VAL A 373 -7.08 1.90 16.83
C VAL A 373 -6.66 0.45 17.13
N LYS A 374 -5.83 -0.15 16.27
CA LYS A 374 -5.63 -1.61 16.27
C LYS A 374 -4.98 -2.16 17.53
N TYR A 375 -4.19 -1.36 18.25
CA TYR A 375 -3.62 -1.79 19.53
C TYR A 375 -4.53 -1.58 20.75
N ASP A 376 -5.66 -0.88 20.58
CA ASP A 376 -6.63 -0.59 21.63
C ASP A 376 -8.06 -0.82 21.13
N LEU A 377 -8.27 -1.98 20.51
CA LEU A 377 -9.58 -2.36 19.98
C LEU A 377 -10.59 -2.55 21.12
N SER A 378 -11.82 -2.09 20.87
CA SER A 378 -13.02 -2.46 21.62
C SER A 378 -13.89 -3.41 20.79
N PRO A 379 -14.91 -4.07 21.37
CA PRO A 379 -15.87 -4.86 20.60
C PRO A 379 -16.57 -4.07 19.47
N GLY A 380 -16.70 -2.74 19.60
CA GLY A 380 -17.23 -1.87 18.55
C GLY A 380 -16.23 -1.50 17.46
N ASP A 381 -14.97 -1.91 17.58
CA ASP A 381 -13.92 -1.76 16.56
C ASP A 381 -13.71 -3.04 15.73
N ILE A 382 -14.60 -4.01 15.88
CA ILE A 382 -14.59 -5.29 15.17
C ILE A 382 -15.97 -5.47 14.53
N SER A 383 -15.99 -5.85 13.26
CA SER A 383 -17.23 -6.10 12.52
C SER A 383 -17.43 -7.60 12.25
N PRO A 384 -18.65 -8.13 12.47
CA PRO A 384 -19.02 -9.47 12.02
C PRO A 384 -19.37 -9.46 10.53
N VAL A 385 -18.83 -10.41 9.78
CA VAL A 385 -19.00 -10.55 8.34
C VAL A 385 -19.48 -11.96 8.02
N ILE A 386 -20.51 -12.11 7.20
CA ILE A 386 -21.05 -13.43 6.81
C ILE A 386 -20.63 -13.88 5.41
N SER A 387 -20.32 -12.93 4.53
CA SER A 387 -19.94 -13.19 3.14
C SER A 387 -19.19 -12.02 2.52
N VAL A 388 -18.62 -12.28 1.34
CA VAL A 388 -18.13 -11.24 0.43
C VAL A 388 -18.97 -11.35 -0.85
N THR A 389 -19.65 -10.29 -1.24
CA THR A 389 -20.54 -10.21 -2.40
C THR A 389 -20.18 -8.99 -3.24
N ASP A 390 -19.95 -9.17 -4.54
CA ASP A 390 -19.61 -8.10 -5.48
C ASP A 390 -18.44 -7.19 -5.02
N GLY A 391 -17.40 -7.79 -4.44
CA GLY A 391 -16.21 -7.07 -3.94
C GLY A 391 -16.42 -6.28 -2.65
N LYS A 392 -17.51 -6.55 -1.91
CA LYS A 392 -17.83 -5.94 -0.61
C LYS A 392 -18.10 -6.99 0.45
N VAL A 393 -17.75 -6.68 1.69
CA VAL A 393 -18.10 -7.54 2.83
C VAL A 393 -19.54 -7.30 3.28
N ASP A 394 -20.28 -8.37 3.57
CA ASP A 394 -21.64 -8.29 4.10
C ASP A 394 -21.58 -8.33 5.64
N VAL A 395 -21.80 -7.17 6.26
CA VAL A 395 -21.65 -6.93 7.70
C VAL A 395 -22.99 -7.07 8.40
N VAL A 396 -23.03 -7.86 9.47
CA VAL A 396 -24.21 -8.00 10.35
C VAL A 396 -24.19 -6.93 11.44
N GLN A 397 -25.34 -6.39 11.81
CA GLN A 397 -25.40 -5.44 12.92
C GLN A 397 -25.24 -6.14 14.27
N VAL A 398 -24.58 -5.47 15.21
CA VAL A 398 -24.53 -5.90 16.62
C VAL A 398 -25.40 -4.95 17.43
N GLU A 399 -26.26 -5.51 18.27
CA GLU A 399 -27.12 -4.74 19.17
C GLU A 399 -26.31 -3.80 20.07
N ASP A 400 -26.81 -2.59 20.25
CA ASP A 400 -26.20 -1.52 21.05
C ASP A 400 -24.81 -1.02 20.60
N LEU A 401 -24.33 -1.42 19.42
CA LEU A 401 -23.07 -0.95 18.84
C LEU A 401 -23.29 -0.24 17.49
N GLU A 402 -22.58 0.87 17.28
CA GLU A 402 -22.59 1.56 16.00
C GLU A 402 -21.73 0.80 14.98
N SER A 403 -22.30 0.52 13.79
CA SER A 403 -21.57 -0.10 12.69
C SER A 403 -20.53 0.87 12.11
N LYS A 404 -19.26 0.61 12.39
CA LYS A 404 -18.13 1.29 11.76
C LYS A 404 -17.80 0.67 10.40
N THR A 405 -17.00 1.38 9.61
CA THR A 405 -16.47 0.85 8.36
C THR A 405 -15.35 -0.16 8.62
N THR A 406 -15.43 -1.33 7.98
CA THR A 406 -14.39 -2.38 8.04
C THR A 406 -13.05 -1.90 7.47
N SER A 407 -11.97 -2.60 7.77
CA SER A 407 -10.70 -2.43 7.06
C SER A 407 -10.87 -2.60 5.54
N VAL A 408 -10.04 -1.93 4.75
CA VAL A 408 -10.05 -2.08 3.27
C VAL A 408 -9.59 -3.48 2.87
N GLU A 409 -8.72 -4.06 3.69
CA GLU A 409 -8.15 -5.41 3.59
C GLU A 409 -9.18 -6.51 3.93
N ALA A 410 -10.37 -6.16 4.43
CA ALA A 410 -11.36 -7.16 4.83
C ALA A 410 -11.82 -8.01 3.64
N GLU A 411 -12.05 -7.40 2.47
CA GLU A 411 -12.37 -8.17 1.26
C GLU A 411 -11.14 -8.97 0.78
N GLU A 412 -9.96 -8.34 0.78
CA GLU A 412 -8.69 -8.96 0.36
C GLU A 412 -8.35 -10.24 1.12
N LEU A 413 -8.66 -10.25 2.41
CA LEU A 413 -8.34 -11.36 3.32
C LEU A 413 -9.47 -12.38 3.40
N LEU A 414 -10.75 -12.00 3.26
CA LEU A 414 -11.87 -12.92 3.44
C LEU A 414 -12.30 -13.64 2.16
N ASP A 415 -12.21 -13.00 0.99
CA ASP A 415 -12.63 -13.64 -0.26
C ASP A 415 -11.84 -14.93 -0.57
N PRO A 416 -10.50 -14.96 -0.40
CA PRO A 416 -9.72 -16.17 -0.65
C PRO A 416 -10.06 -17.35 0.26
N LEU A 417 -10.54 -17.10 1.49
CA LEU A 417 -10.86 -18.15 2.46
C LEU A 417 -11.98 -19.09 1.99
N LYS A 418 -12.81 -18.66 1.04
CA LYS A 418 -13.93 -19.44 0.50
C LYS A 418 -13.48 -20.67 -0.29
N THR A 419 -12.25 -20.69 -0.80
CA THR A 419 -11.75 -21.76 -1.68
C THR A 419 -10.90 -22.80 -0.97
N ILE A 420 -10.50 -22.54 0.27
CA ILE A 420 -9.62 -23.39 1.07
C ILE A 420 -10.34 -23.86 2.35
N THR A 421 -11.00 -25.02 2.27
CA THR A 421 -11.88 -25.50 3.36
C THR A 421 -11.46 -26.84 3.94
N ILE A 422 -11.84 -27.05 5.20
CA ILE A 422 -11.63 -28.28 5.99
C ILE A 422 -12.93 -28.69 6.68
N GLY A 423 -13.07 -29.97 6.98
CA GLY A 423 -14.15 -30.49 7.81
C GLY A 423 -13.82 -30.39 9.29
N ILE A 424 -14.64 -29.65 10.05
CA ILE A 424 -14.58 -29.59 11.52
C ILE A 424 -15.87 -30.15 12.12
N SER A 425 -15.71 -30.97 13.14
CA SER A 425 -16.80 -31.46 13.99
C SER A 425 -16.66 -30.93 15.41
N GLU A 426 -17.79 -30.73 16.07
CA GLU A 426 -17.85 -30.38 17.48
C GLU A 426 -18.33 -31.61 18.27
N ASP A 427 -17.65 -31.93 19.36
CA ASP A 427 -18.06 -33.02 20.26
C ASP A 427 -19.12 -32.58 21.29
N GLU A 428 -19.58 -33.51 22.11
CA GLU A 428 -20.61 -33.27 23.13
C GLU A 428 -20.22 -32.24 24.21
N ASN A 429 -18.93 -31.94 24.35
CA ASN A 429 -18.40 -30.95 25.29
C ASN A 429 -18.14 -29.59 24.62
N GLY A 430 -18.46 -29.45 23.33
CA GLY A 430 -18.20 -28.24 22.56
C GLY A 430 -16.73 -28.08 22.17
N GLN A 431 -15.98 -29.18 22.06
CA GLN A 431 -14.60 -29.15 21.57
C GLN A 431 -14.57 -29.39 20.06
N LEU A 432 -13.81 -28.56 19.36
CA LEU A 432 -13.64 -28.66 17.92
C LEU A 432 -12.52 -29.66 17.59
N ARG A 433 -12.76 -30.51 16.59
CA ARG A 433 -11.83 -31.52 16.08
C ARG A 433 -11.92 -31.63 14.56
N PHE A 434 -10.86 -32.07 13.91
CA PHE A 434 -10.93 -32.41 12.50
C PHE A 434 -11.87 -33.61 12.28
N GLY A 435 -12.69 -33.53 11.23
CA GLY A 435 -13.62 -34.60 10.89
C GLY A 435 -13.97 -34.62 9.41
N GLU A 436 -13.82 -35.78 8.77
CA GLU A 436 -14.11 -35.96 7.34
C GLU A 436 -15.57 -35.65 6.97
N ASN A 437 -16.50 -35.87 7.91
CA ASN A 437 -17.93 -35.55 7.77
C ASN A 437 -18.34 -34.26 8.51
N GLY A 438 -17.36 -33.46 8.94
CA GLY A 438 -17.59 -32.22 9.66
C GLY A 438 -18.17 -31.10 8.77
N LYS A 439 -18.66 -30.04 9.42
CA LYS A 439 -19.04 -28.78 8.75
C LYS A 439 -17.82 -28.25 8.01
N GLN A 440 -18.00 -27.91 6.74
CA GLN A 440 -16.94 -27.30 5.95
C GLN A 440 -16.77 -25.84 6.37
N ILE A 441 -15.56 -25.49 6.80
CA ILE A 441 -15.17 -24.13 7.18
C ILE A 441 -13.80 -23.81 6.58
N PRO A 442 -13.35 -22.54 6.56
CA PRO A 442 -12.01 -22.18 6.10
C PRO A 442 -10.89 -22.90 6.86
N ALA A 443 -9.83 -23.28 6.16
CA ALA A 443 -8.64 -23.92 6.74
C ALA A 443 -7.79 -22.95 7.56
N ILE A 444 -7.70 -21.71 7.10
CA ILE A 444 -7.05 -20.62 7.83
C ILE A 444 -8.08 -20.07 8.82
N ARG A 445 -7.69 -20.10 10.10
CA ARG A 445 -8.53 -19.72 11.22
C ARG A 445 -8.49 -18.24 11.52
N SER A 446 -7.31 -17.65 11.42
CA SER A 446 -7.09 -16.24 11.68
C SER A 446 -5.91 -15.72 10.90
N GLY A 447 -5.80 -14.41 10.85
CA GLY A 447 -4.61 -13.81 10.31
C GLY A 447 -4.50 -12.34 10.63
N PHE A 448 -3.32 -11.83 10.32
CA PHE A 448 -2.97 -10.43 10.46
C PHE A 448 -2.22 -9.93 9.25
N HIS A 449 -2.38 -8.65 8.98
CA HIS A 449 -1.63 -7.87 8.03
C HIS A 449 -0.92 -6.78 8.82
N ALA A 450 0.40 -6.64 8.64
CA ALA A 450 1.21 -5.65 9.34
C ALA A 450 2.21 -5.00 8.38
N HIS A 451 2.30 -3.65 8.42
CA HIS A 451 3.33 -2.88 7.72
C HIS A 451 4.66 -2.94 8.50
N ARG A 452 5.20 -4.15 8.63
CA ARG A 452 6.44 -4.46 9.34
C ARG A 452 7.22 -5.48 8.55
N GLY A 453 8.54 -5.36 8.55
CA GLY A 453 9.42 -6.40 8.05
C GLY A 453 9.63 -7.51 9.09
N LEU A 454 10.34 -8.55 8.67
CA LEU A 454 10.73 -9.65 9.54
C LEU A 454 12.18 -9.39 9.96
N GLU A 455 12.41 -9.14 11.24
CA GLU A 455 13.77 -8.97 11.76
C GLU A 455 14.46 -10.32 11.88
N SER A 456 13.81 -11.25 12.57
CA SER A 456 14.34 -12.58 12.79
C SER A 456 13.23 -13.56 13.16
N ILE A 457 13.47 -14.83 12.81
CA ILE A 457 12.79 -15.96 13.44
C ILE A 457 13.83 -16.70 14.30
N THR A 458 13.59 -16.89 15.58
CA THR A 458 14.59 -17.43 16.51
C THR A 458 14.39 -18.94 16.72
N LEU A 459 15.29 -19.78 16.20
CA LEU A 459 15.30 -21.23 16.44
C LEU A 459 16.34 -21.58 17.51
N ASP A 460 15.93 -22.25 18.59
CA ASP A 460 16.80 -22.64 19.72
C ASP A 460 17.64 -21.46 20.29
N GLY A 461 17.04 -20.27 20.35
CA GLY A 461 17.71 -19.05 20.82
C GLY A 461 18.69 -18.42 19.82
N LYS A 462 18.67 -18.83 18.54
CA LYS A 462 19.51 -18.24 17.48
C LYS A 462 18.66 -17.68 16.33
N PRO A 463 18.99 -16.50 15.79
CA PRO A 463 18.34 -15.98 14.60
C PRO A 463 18.51 -16.93 13.41
N PHE A 464 17.40 -17.26 12.76
CA PHE A 464 17.36 -17.98 11.49
C PHE A 464 17.50 -16.98 10.34
N GLU A 465 18.49 -17.20 9.49
CA GLU A 465 18.71 -16.39 8.30
C GLU A 465 17.79 -16.85 7.16
N ILE A 466 16.87 -15.98 6.75
CA ILE A 466 15.94 -16.25 5.66
C ILE A 466 16.67 -16.06 4.32
N THR A 467 17.26 -17.14 3.82
CA THR A 467 18.10 -17.13 2.61
C THR A 467 17.39 -17.59 1.34
N LYS A 468 16.14 -18.04 1.43
CA LYS A 468 15.37 -18.63 0.31
C LYS A 468 13.99 -17.99 0.15
N GLU A 469 13.43 -18.11 -1.05
CA GLU A 469 12.06 -17.70 -1.39
C GLU A 469 10.99 -18.41 -0.54
N THR A 470 11.29 -19.64 -0.10
CA THR A 470 10.51 -20.38 0.91
C THR A 470 11.46 -20.96 1.94
N ALA A 471 11.16 -20.74 3.22
CA ALA A 471 11.87 -21.37 4.34
C ALA A 471 10.87 -22.12 5.23
N TYR A 472 11.07 -23.44 5.35
CA TYR A 472 10.37 -24.26 6.33
C TYR A 472 11.21 -24.33 7.60
N LEU A 473 10.65 -23.88 8.73
CA LEU A 473 11.34 -23.82 10.01
C LEU A 473 10.69 -24.81 10.96
N GLU A 474 11.35 -25.96 11.10
CA GLU A 474 10.97 -27.00 12.04
C GLU A 474 11.89 -26.93 13.26
N SER A 475 11.32 -26.61 14.41
CA SER A 475 11.89 -27.02 15.71
C SER A 475 10.92 -28.02 16.35
N ASP A 476 11.37 -28.72 17.39
CA ASP A 476 10.56 -29.70 18.11
C ASP A 476 9.21 -29.12 18.60
N ASP A 477 9.11 -27.79 18.76
CA ASP A 477 7.90 -27.08 19.21
C ASP A 477 7.32 -26.06 18.21
N SER A 478 8.06 -25.53 17.23
CA SER A 478 7.60 -24.44 16.35
C SER A 478 7.47 -24.87 14.88
N ARG A 479 6.27 -24.75 14.33
CA ARG A 479 5.93 -25.13 12.95
C ARG A 479 5.51 -23.90 12.15
N VAL A 480 6.50 -23.06 11.85
CA VAL A 480 6.30 -21.80 11.12
C VAL A 480 6.87 -21.94 9.71
N ILE A 481 6.11 -21.50 8.71
CA ILE A 481 6.61 -21.39 7.34
C ILE A 481 6.77 -19.91 7.00
N TYR A 482 7.85 -19.56 6.32
CA TYR A 482 8.02 -18.24 5.70
C TYR A 482 7.96 -18.35 4.17
N LEU A 483 7.13 -17.50 3.57
CA LEU A 483 6.89 -17.41 2.12
C LEU A 483 7.24 -16.01 1.63
N LYS A 484 7.92 -15.93 0.49
CA LYS A 484 8.22 -14.67 -0.19
C LYS A 484 7.46 -14.60 -1.52
N MET A 485 6.62 -13.58 -1.69
CA MET A 485 5.95 -13.33 -2.97
C MET A 485 6.93 -12.71 -3.98
N ASP A 486 6.80 -13.07 -5.25
CA ASP A 486 7.57 -12.50 -6.36
C ASP A 486 7.00 -11.15 -6.78
N ILE A 487 7.81 -10.09 -6.69
CA ILE A 487 7.41 -8.72 -7.08
C ILE A 487 7.01 -8.61 -8.55
N GLN A 488 7.56 -9.44 -9.44
CA GLN A 488 7.21 -9.39 -10.87
C GLN A 488 5.79 -9.92 -11.11
N GLN A 489 5.37 -10.91 -10.32
CA GLN A 489 4.02 -11.46 -10.39
C GLN A 489 3.02 -10.67 -9.53
N PHE A 490 3.48 -10.09 -8.43
CA PHE A 490 2.65 -9.45 -7.42
C PHE A 490 3.32 -8.15 -6.96
N PRO A 491 3.16 -7.08 -7.74
CA PRO A 491 3.83 -5.82 -7.45
C PRO A 491 3.18 -5.08 -6.28
N HIS A 492 3.93 -4.13 -5.71
CA HIS A 492 3.40 -3.29 -4.65
C HIS A 492 2.45 -2.24 -5.21
N VAL A 493 1.19 -2.30 -4.79
CA VAL A 493 0.13 -1.40 -5.28
C VAL A 493 -0.66 -0.71 -4.15
N GLY A 494 -0.32 -1.03 -2.89
CA GLY A 494 -1.05 -0.65 -1.68
C GLY A 494 -2.25 -1.56 -1.38
N CYS A 495 -2.88 -1.37 -0.23
CA CYS A 495 -4.13 -2.04 0.18
C CYS A 495 -5.36 -1.44 -0.52
N GLY A 496 -6.46 -2.17 -0.46
CA GLY A 496 -7.75 -1.79 -1.01
C GLY A 496 -7.82 -1.86 -2.53
N VAL A 497 -7.03 -2.73 -3.16
CA VAL A 497 -7.05 -2.92 -4.63
C VAL A 497 -7.06 -4.39 -5.05
N ASN A 498 -7.64 -4.66 -6.22
CA ASN A 498 -7.79 -6.03 -6.74
C ASN A 498 -6.47 -6.80 -6.83
N THR A 499 -5.37 -6.17 -7.25
CA THR A 499 -4.06 -6.83 -7.34
C THR A 499 -3.55 -7.28 -5.97
N MET A 500 -3.85 -6.56 -4.88
CA MET A 500 -3.50 -6.96 -3.52
C MET A 500 -4.39 -8.08 -2.99
N ARG A 501 -5.69 -8.10 -3.34
CA ARG A 501 -6.56 -9.26 -3.14
C ARG A 501 -6.05 -10.49 -3.88
N ASP A 502 -5.68 -10.35 -5.15
CA ASP A 502 -5.21 -11.47 -5.98
C ASP A 502 -3.88 -12.02 -5.42
N MET A 503 -3.00 -11.15 -4.93
CA MET A 503 -1.80 -11.54 -4.19
C MET A 503 -2.13 -12.29 -2.91
N SER A 504 -3.08 -11.78 -2.11
CA SER A 504 -3.52 -12.44 -0.87
C SER A 504 -4.11 -13.82 -1.17
N SER A 505 -4.82 -13.97 -2.28
CA SER A 505 -5.36 -15.24 -2.75
C SER A 505 -4.28 -16.26 -3.10
N GLU A 506 -3.24 -15.85 -3.86
CA GLU A 506 -2.11 -16.75 -4.15
C GLU A 506 -1.32 -17.07 -2.88
N ALA A 507 -1.09 -16.09 -2.00
CA ALA A 507 -0.39 -16.28 -0.74
C ALA A 507 -1.10 -17.29 0.17
N MET A 508 -2.42 -17.17 0.36
CA MET A 508 -3.22 -18.10 1.16
C MET A 508 -3.29 -19.48 0.51
N SER A 509 -3.41 -19.53 -0.82
CA SER A 509 -3.39 -20.80 -1.58
C SER A 509 -2.04 -21.52 -1.44
N ALA A 510 -0.93 -20.79 -1.54
CA ALA A 510 0.41 -21.32 -1.32
C ALA A 510 0.61 -21.79 0.12
N ALA A 511 0.14 -21.00 1.10
CA ALA A 511 0.16 -21.37 2.52
C ALA A 511 -0.62 -22.68 2.76
N TYR A 512 -1.83 -22.80 2.20
CA TYR A 512 -2.65 -24.00 2.32
C TYR A 512 -2.00 -25.22 1.65
N ARG A 513 -1.44 -25.08 0.45
CA ARG A 513 -0.71 -26.17 -0.23
C ARG A 513 0.44 -26.70 0.62
N LEU A 514 1.23 -25.79 1.19
CA LEU A 514 2.35 -26.17 2.05
C LEU A 514 1.85 -26.79 3.35
N TRP A 515 0.78 -26.26 3.94
CA TRP A 515 0.16 -26.85 5.11
C TRP A 515 -0.25 -28.31 4.86
N GLU A 516 -0.90 -28.60 3.73
CA GLU A 516 -1.22 -29.98 3.32
C GLU A 516 0.03 -30.83 3.04
N GLU A 517 1.03 -30.30 2.33
CA GLU A 517 2.30 -30.99 2.02
C GLU A 517 3.04 -31.42 3.29
N TYR A 518 3.03 -30.57 4.32
CA TYR A 518 3.62 -30.85 5.63
C TYR A 518 2.63 -31.55 6.59
N GLU A 519 1.69 -32.33 6.06
CA GLU A 519 0.77 -33.17 6.84
C GLU A 519 -0.05 -32.38 7.88
N ARG A 520 -0.42 -31.13 7.55
CA ARG A 520 -1.17 -30.20 8.42
C ARG A 520 -0.48 -29.87 9.73
N LYS A 521 0.82 -30.13 9.82
CA LYS A 521 1.62 -29.82 11.00
C LYS A 521 1.77 -28.30 11.19
N PRO A 522 2.11 -27.50 10.16
CA PRO A 522 2.32 -26.06 10.33
C PRO A 522 1.13 -25.38 10.98
N GLN A 523 1.40 -24.48 11.91
CA GLN A 523 0.36 -23.74 12.62
C GLN A 523 0.28 -22.30 12.17
N LEU A 524 1.40 -21.73 11.72
CA LEU A 524 1.49 -20.35 11.27
C LEU A 524 2.31 -20.28 9.97
N VAL A 525 1.81 -19.52 9.01
CA VAL A 525 2.54 -19.16 7.81
C VAL A 525 2.69 -17.65 7.75
N LEU A 526 3.93 -17.17 7.67
CA LEU A 526 4.27 -15.78 7.45
C LEU A 526 4.54 -15.57 5.96
N VAL A 527 3.94 -14.55 5.38
CA VAL A 527 4.09 -14.19 3.98
C VAL A 527 4.62 -12.77 3.88
N TYR A 528 5.80 -12.61 3.28
CA TYR A 528 6.33 -11.31 2.93
C TYR A 528 5.66 -10.79 1.65
N VAL A 529 5.12 -9.58 1.76
CA VAL A 529 4.56 -8.80 0.68
C VAL A 529 5.57 -7.71 0.28
N PRO A 530 6.11 -7.76 -0.96
CA PRO A 530 7.09 -6.78 -1.44
C PRO A 530 6.72 -5.32 -1.12
N ASN A 531 7.66 -4.57 -0.54
CA ASN A 531 7.56 -3.14 -0.21
C ASN A 531 6.44 -2.74 0.76
N HIS A 532 5.73 -3.72 1.33
CA HIS A 532 4.52 -3.46 2.10
C HIS A 532 4.60 -3.98 3.53
N GLY A 533 4.99 -5.25 3.73
CA GLY A 533 5.09 -5.83 5.06
C GLY A 533 4.86 -7.34 5.10
N ILE A 534 4.18 -7.81 6.14
CA ILE A 534 3.95 -9.24 6.41
C ILE A 534 2.48 -9.52 6.66
N ASN A 535 2.02 -10.60 6.04
CA ASN A 535 0.80 -11.29 6.43
C ASN A 535 1.14 -12.52 7.27
N GLY A 536 0.38 -12.79 8.33
CA GLY A 536 0.44 -14.04 9.07
C GLY A 536 -0.89 -14.77 8.99
N PHE A 537 -0.85 -16.07 8.74
CA PHE A 537 -2.02 -16.95 8.63
C PHE A 537 -1.90 -18.12 9.60
N GLU A 538 -2.77 -18.15 10.61
CA GLU A 538 -2.85 -19.25 11.58
C GLU A 538 -3.88 -20.28 11.11
N PHE A 539 -3.47 -21.54 11.02
CA PHE A 539 -4.35 -22.64 10.62
C PHE A 539 -5.11 -23.20 11.82
N PHE A 540 -6.24 -23.83 11.57
CA PHE A 540 -6.80 -24.76 12.56
C PHE A 540 -5.76 -25.86 12.83
N SER A 541 -5.45 -26.11 14.10
CA SER A 541 -4.52 -27.17 14.50
C SER A 541 -5.00 -27.81 15.80
N GLU A 542 -4.95 -29.14 15.86
CA GLU A 542 -5.18 -29.88 17.08
C GLU A 542 -3.94 -29.83 17.99
N ASP A 543 -4.16 -29.74 19.29
CA ASP A 543 -3.13 -29.89 20.31
C ASP A 543 -2.82 -31.38 20.58
N ALA A 544 -2.04 -31.65 21.63
CA ALA A 544 -1.64 -33.01 22.00
C ALA A 544 -2.82 -33.92 22.40
N ASP A 545 -3.97 -33.36 22.80
CA ASP A 545 -5.17 -34.12 23.16
C ASP A 545 -6.17 -34.26 21.98
N GLY A 546 -5.76 -33.76 20.80
CA GLY A 546 -6.54 -33.82 19.58
C GLY A 546 -7.65 -32.78 19.54
N THR A 547 -7.61 -31.73 20.36
CA THR A 547 -8.60 -30.66 20.35
C THR A 547 -8.04 -29.39 19.74
N ILE A 548 -8.92 -28.63 19.08
CA ILE A 548 -8.58 -27.33 18.53
C ILE A 548 -8.81 -26.28 19.64
N PRO A 549 -7.78 -25.50 20.05
CA PRO A 549 -7.92 -24.47 21.08
C PRO A 549 -9.02 -23.46 20.73
N LYS A 550 -9.71 -22.83 21.69
CA LYS A 550 -10.77 -21.85 21.38
C LYS A 550 -10.26 -20.48 20.93
N ASP A 551 -9.06 -20.10 21.35
CA ASP A 551 -8.45 -18.84 20.96
C ASP A 551 -7.84 -18.94 19.54
N PRO A 552 -8.28 -18.13 18.57
CA PRO A 552 -7.80 -18.19 17.19
C PRO A 552 -6.42 -17.57 16.97
N PHE A 553 -5.85 -16.85 17.94
CA PHE A 553 -4.52 -16.24 17.84
C PHE A 553 -3.52 -16.85 18.84
N ALA A 554 -3.87 -17.96 19.48
CA ALA A 554 -3.10 -18.52 20.60
C ALA A 554 -1.64 -18.75 20.20
N ARG A 555 -1.42 -19.39 19.04
CA ARG A 555 -0.07 -19.76 18.62
C ARG A 555 0.73 -18.54 18.19
N THR A 556 0.13 -17.67 17.38
CA THR A 556 0.80 -16.43 16.95
C THR A 556 1.19 -15.56 18.15
N ARG A 557 0.32 -15.45 19.16
CA ARG A 557 0.63 -14.71 20.39
C ARG A 557 1.81 -15.31 21.15
N GLU A 558 1.81 -16.62 21.34
CA GLU A 558 2.90 -17.33 22.03
C GLU A 558 4.25 -17.11 21.32
N LEU A 559 4.28 -17.21 20.00
CA LEU A 559 5.50 -17.01 19.19
C LEU A 559 6.02 -15.57 19.25
N ILE A 560 5.13 -14.59 19.34
CA ILE A 560 5.51 -13.17 19.50
C ILE A 560 5.92 -12.86 20.94
N GLU A 561 5.24 -13.44 21.93
CA GLU A 561 5.56 -13.23 23.35
C GLU A 561 6.92 -13.82 23.72
N SER A 562 7.25 -14.98 23.16
CA SER A 562 8.53 -15.67 23.34
C SER A 562 9.69 -15.08 22.52
N ASP A 563 9.45 -14.02 21.74
CA ASP A 563 10.41 -13.45 20.79
C ASP A 563 10.94 -14.46 19.76
N PHE A 564 10.14 -15.51 19.50
CA PHE A 564 10.37 -16.42 18.39
C PHE A 564 10.17 -15.70 17.05
N ILE A 565 9.14 -14.86 16.95
CA ILE A 565 8.93 -13.93 15.81
C ILE A 565 9.23 -12.51 16.27
N ILE A 566 10.23 -11.90 15.65
CA ILE A 566 10.56 -10.48 15.86
C ILE A 566 10.28 -9.72 14.57
N LEU A 567 9.35 -8.77 14.64
CA LEU A 567 9.03 -7.89 13.52
C LEU A 567 9.84 -6.59 13.63
N SER A 568 10.31 -6.10 12.50
CA SER A 568 11.06 -4.84 12.39
C SER A 568 10.17 -3.73 11.82
N ALA A 569 10.44 -2.49 12.23
CA ALA A 569 9.92 -1.32 11.55
C ALA A 569 10.44 -1.19 10.11
N GLU A 570 11.59 -1.78 9.78
CA GLU A 570 12.15 -1.77 8.44
C GLU A 570 11.44 -2.79 7.54
N VAL A 571 10.75 -2.31 6.51
CA VAL A 571 10.19 -3.14 5.44
C VAL A 571 11.17 -3.16 4.27
N PRO A 572 11.67 -4.34 3.84
CA PRO A 572 12.56 -4.43 2.68
C PRO A 572 11.94 -3.76 1.45
N GLN A 573 12.72 -2.91 0.79
CA GLN A 573 12.33 -2.23 -0.45
C GLN A 573 13.04 -2.91 -1.64
N VAL A 574 12.28 -3.34 -2.63
CA VAL A 574 12.70 -4.08 -3.83
C VAL A 574 12.03 -3.48 -5.07
N THR A 575 12.62 -3.72 -6.23
CA THR A 575 12.18 -3.18 -7.53
C THR A 575 11.97 -4.30 -8.56
N PHE A 576 11.28 -4.01 -9.66
CA PHE A 576 11.06 -4.99 -10.74
C PHE A 576 12.34 -5.38 -11.46
N ILE A 577 13.18 -4.39 -11.71
CA ILE A 577 14.46 -4.54 -12.42
C ILE A 577 15.59 -4.39 -11.40
N LYS A 578 16.57 -5.29 -11.49
CA LYS A 578 17.84 -5.15 -10.76
C LYS A 578 18.80 -4.29 -11.57
N GLY A 579 19.40 -3.29 -10.94
CA GLY A 579 20.36 -2.42 -11.59
C GLY A 579 20.74 -1.23 -10.74
N GLU A 580 21.43 -0.27 -11.36
CA GLU A 580 21.71 1.04 -10.79
C GLU A 580 21.08 2.10 -11.68
N PHE A 581 20.46 3.10 -11.06
CA PHE A 581 19.84 4.20 -11.79
C PHE A 581 20.92 5.01 -12.52
N PRO A 582 20.76 5.29 -13.82
CA PRO A 582 21.80 5.98 -14.57
C PRO A 582 22.03 7.40 -14.07
N VAL A 583 23.28 7.87 -14.14
CA VAL A 583 23.64 9.23 -13.74
C VAL A 583 23.42 10.18 -14.91
N TYR A 584 22.50 11.12 -14.72
CA TYR A 584 22.15 12.16 -15.68
C TYR A 584 22.70 13.52 -15.21
N LYS A 585 23.25 14.28 -16.14
CA LYS A 585 23.91 15.57 -15.88
C LYS A 585 23.30 16.64 -16.77
N PHE A 586 22.94 17.76 -16.17
CA PHE A 586 22.24 18.87 -16.83
C PHE A 586 23.06 20.14 -16.65
N PRO A 587 23.71 20.65 -17.71
CA PRO A 587 24.55 21.84 -17.62
C PRO A 587 23.75 23.06 -17.18
N ILE A 588 24.25 23.78 -16.16
CA ILE A 588 23.73 25.09 -15.77
C ILE A 588 24.30 26.10 -16.77
N SER A 589 23.43 26.76 -17.52
CA SER A 589 23.84 27.77 -18.49
C SER A 589 24.60 28.89 -17.73
N ALA A 590 25.88 29.07 -18.05
CA ALA A 590 26.63 30.20 -17.53
C ALA A 590 25.90 31.48 -17.97
N GLN A 591 25.55 32.36 -17.03
CA GLN A 591 25.15 33.70 -17.40
C GLN A 591 26.34 34.33 -18.12
N ASP A 592 26.26 34.47 -19.44
CA ASP A 592 27.10 35.39 -20.19
C ASP A 592 26.87 36.78 -19.59
N ASN A 593 27.75 37.18 -18.67
CA ASN A 593 27.75 38.50 -18.02
C ASN A 593 28.11 39.61 -19.01
#